data_AF-A0A3T0GIT1-F1
#
_entry.id   AF-A0A3T0GIT1-F1
#
_cell.length_a   1.000
_cell.length_b   1.000
_cell.length_c   1.000
_cell.angle_alpha   90.00
_cell.angle_beta   90.00
_cell.angle_gamma   90.00
#
_symmetry.space_group_name_H-M   'P 1'
#
loop_
_entity.id
_entity.type
_entity.pdbx_description
1 polymer ?
#
loop_
_entity_poly.entity_id
_entity_poly.type
_entity_poly.pdbx_seq_one_letter_code
_entity_poly.pdbx_strand_id
1 'polypeptide(L)'
;MTALLKIINNRDKDYDKKVIELQKYLNDNKEIVINKELFKLAISNRAPVNGNLINKEGGKIVYSILHHCIKHDRARSEKGERLSFQNVMNILDKAVHQFVTPQYFYKLINFRDQSGNTLLHQAVIINNTDAIKVLFQKNANPLLKNKGNKIPLDLAQGDTKKVLIECMKDQAKSKKESARCNSLIGIIPGVFLGIGLGVGSALVPSMTIILCTLAVSALVAGIAVGVAIYFLSQDYKQAKSIEEAVNPQLSSVEHEKTADNKAVLG
;
A
#
# COMPACT_ATOMS: atom_id res chain seq x y z
N MET A 1 -28.68 13.30 2.57
CA MET A 1 -27.24 13.66 2.57
C MET A 1 -26.81 13.91 4.01
N THR A 2 -25.89 13.09 4.54
CA THR A 2 -25.43 13.16 5.94
C THR A 2 -24.67 14.46 6.23
N ALA A 3 -24.59 14.88 7.50
CA ALA A 3 -23.83 16.07 7.91
C ALA A 3 -22.35 15.98 7.47
N LEU A 4 -21.75 14.79 7.60
CA LEU A 4 -20.39 14.51 7.15
C LEU A 4 -20.20 14.76 5.64
N LEU A 5 -21.15 14.32 4.81
CA LEU A 5 -21.12 14.57 3.35
C LEU A 5 -21.23 16.08 3.04
N LYS A 6 -22.04 16.83 3.80
CA LYS A 6 -22.18 18.28 3.62
C LYS A 6 -20.87 19.01 3.89
N ILE A 7 -20.14 18.62 4.94
CA ILE A 7 -18.83 19.22 5.27
C ILE A 7 -17.83 18.98 4.14
N ILE A 8 -17.71 17.73 3.67
CA ILE A 8 -16.73 17.36 2.64
C ILE A 8 -17.08 17.97 1.28
N ASN A 9 -18.36 18.07 0.93
CA ASN A 9 -18.82 18.59 -0.35
C ASN A 9 -18.96 20.12 -0.41
N ASN A 10 -18.76 20.85 0.70
CA ASN A 10 -18.93 22.30 0.73
C ASN A 10 -17.91 22.97 -0.21
N ARG A 11 -18.32 23.49 -1.37
CA ARG A 11 -17.40 24.08 -2.37
C ARG A 11 -16.97 25.50 -2.03
N ASP A 12 -17.72 26.20 -1.20
CA ASP A 12 -17.51 27.60 -0.86
C ASP A 12 -16.47 27.79 0.25
N LYS A 13 -16.12 26.72 0.97
CA LYS A 13 -15.10 26.73 2.01
C LYS A 13 -13.73 26.35 1.47
N ASP A 14 -12.72 27.05 1.97
CA ASP A 14 -11.32 26.65 1.80
C ASP A 14 -11.07 25.26 2.42
N TYR A 15 -10.11 24.54 1.83
CA TYR A 15 -9.81 23.17 2.19
C TYR A 15 -9.38 23.01 3.66
N ASP A 16 -8.50 23.85 4.18
CA ASP A 16 -8.03 23.71 5.56
C ASP A 16 -9.17 24.01 6.55
N LYS A 17 -10.08 24.93 6.20
CA LYS A 17 -11.32 25.17 6.97
C LYS A 17 -12.23 23.93 6.98
N LYS A 18 -12.35 23.21 5.86
CA LYS A 18 -13.12 21.94 5.82
C LYS A 18 -12.51 20.88 6.71
N VAL A 19 -11.18 20.76 6.75
CA VAL A 19 -10.50 19.79 7.62
C VAL A 19 -10.74 20.12 9.10
N ILE A 20 -10.67 21.40 9.48
CA ILE A 20 -10.97 21.83 10.85
C ILE A 20 -12.42 21.50 11.23
N GLU A 21 -13.37 21.81 10.35
CA GLU A 21 -14.79 21.51 10.56
C GLU A 21 -15.06 20.00 10.63
N LEU A 22 -14.41 19.22 9.76
CA LEU A 22 -14.45 17.76 9.79
C LEU A 22 -13.92 17.23 11.12
N GLN A 23 -12.76 17.70 11.57
CA GLN A 23 -12.15 17.27 12.84
C GLN A 23 -13.04 17.62 14.03
N LYS A 24 -13.64 18.81 14.03
CA LYS A 24 -14.63 19.20 15.04
C LYS A 24 -15.83 18.25 15.03
N TYR A 25 -16.42 18.01 13.87
CA TYR A 25 -17.54 17.08 13.72
C TYR A 25 -17.20 15.68 14.22
N LEU A 26 -16.04 15.14 13.85
CA LEU A 26 -15.57 13.82 14.29
C LEU A 26 -15.29 13.76 15.79
N ASN A 27 -14.85 14.85 16.41
CA ASN A 27 -14.68 14.92 17.87
C ASN A 27 -16.04 14.92 18.59
N ASP A 28 -17.02 15.62 18.05
CA ASP A 28 -18.35 15.75 18.64
C ASP A 28 -19.21 14.48 18.40
N ASN A 29 -18.92 13.71 17.36
CA ASN A 29 -19.74 12.58 16.91
C ASN A 29 -18.94 11.28 16.84
N LYS A 30 -19.00 10.47 17.91
CA LYS A 30 -18.36 9.14 17.96
C LYS A 30 -18.91 8.16 16.93
N GLU A 31 -20.15 8.35 16.50
CA GLU A 31 -20.82 7.52 15.50
C GLU A 31 -20.90 8.26 14.17
N ILE A 32 -20.42 7.63 13.10
CA ILE A 32 -20.43 8.21 11.76
C ILE A 32 -20.92 7.19 10.72
N VAL A 33 -21.68 7.69 9.75
CA VAL A 33 -22.15 6.89 8.62
C VAL A 33 -21.08 6.89 7.54
N ILE A 34 -20.65 5.69 7.15
CA ILE A 34 -19.66 5.43 6.10
C ILE A 34 -20.35 4.77 4.92
N ASN A 35 -20.16 5.33 3.73
CA ASN A 35 -20.63 4.78 2.47
C ASN A 35 -19.59 5.02 1.37
N LYS A 36 -19.82 4.45 0.19
CA LYS A 36 -18.92 4.61 -0.96
C LYS A 36 -18.81 6.08 -1.38
N GLU A 37 -19.92 6.81 -1.37
CA GLU A 37 -19.99 8.21 -1.83
C GLU A 37 -19.14 9.16 -0.96
N LEU A 38 -19.10 8.92 0.34
CA LEU A 38 -18.25 9.64 1.28
C LEU A 38 -16.79 9.58 0.86
N PHE A 39 -16.27 8.38 0.59
CA PHE A 39 -14.88 8.22 0.16
C PHE A 39 -14.64 8.75 -1.24
N LYS A 40 -15.59 8.60 -2.16
CA LYS A 40 -15.49 9.25 -3.48
C LYS A 40 -15.32 10.75 -3.33
N LEU A 41 -16.17 11.42 -2.57
CA LEU A 41 -16.06 12.86 -2.36
C LEU A 41 -14.77 13.25 -1.61
N ALA A 42 -14.32 12.44 -0.66
CA ALA A 42 -13.05 12.67 0.03
C ALA A 42 -11.84 12.59 -0.92
N ILE A 43 -11.92 11.74 -1.95
CA ILE A 43 -10.88 11.49 -2.95
C ILE A 43 -10.96 12.46 -4.13
N SER A 44 -12.16 12.73 -4.64
CA SER A 44 -12.41 13.44 -5.89
C SER A 44 -12.31 14.96 -5.80
N ASN A 45 -12.15 15.54 -4.61
CA ASN A 45 -12.30 17.00 -4.42
C ASN A 45 -11.09 17.86 -4.84
N ARG A 46 -10.32 17.45 -5.85
CA ARG A 46 -9.54 18.30 -6.77
C ARG A 46 -8.77 17.43 -7.79
N ALA A 47 -8.84 17.85 -9.05
CA ALA A 47 -8.09 17.29 -10.16
C ALA A 47 -6.57 17.21 -9.85
N PRO A 48 -5.84 16.26 -10.46
CA PRO A 48 -4.39 16.19 -10.33
C PRO A 48 -3.76 17.44 -10.92
N VAL A 49 -3.39 18.40 -10.08
CA VAL A 49 -2.43 19.43 -10.46
C VAL A 49 -1.07 18.71 -10.52
N ASN A 50 -0.64 18.36 -11.73
CA ASN A 50 0.70 17.87 -12.07
C ASN A 50 1.02 16.40 -11.71
N GLY A 51 0.10 15.45 -11.93
CA GLY A 51 0.42 14.02 -11.80
C GLY A 51 0.77 13.57 -10.38
N ASN A 52 0.68 14.46 -9.39
CA ASN A 52 0.87 14.12 -8.00
C ASN A 52 -0.46 13.56 -7.48
N LEU A 53 -0.56 12.23 -7.59
CA LEU A 53 -1.81 11.49 -7.39
C LEU A 53 -2.43 11.65 -5.99
N ILE A 54 -1.77 12.30 -5.03
CA ILE A 54 -2.41 12.76 -3.78
C ILE A 54 -2.16 14.27 -3.67
N ASN A 55 -3.21 15.09 -3.76
CA ASN A 55 -3.13 16.38 -3.09
C ASN A 55 -3.10 16.07 -1.58
N LYS A 56 -2.16 16.67 -0.85
CA LYS A 56 -1.99 16.53 0.62
C LYS A 56 -3.34 16.62 1.38
N GLU A 57 -4.27 17.33 0.76
CA GLU A 57 -5.67 17.48 1.04
C GLU A 57 -6.46 16.15 1.09
N GLY A 58 -6.76 15.45 -0.01
CA GLY A 58 -7.62 14.25 0.03
C GLY A 58 -7.16 13.20 1.06
N GLY A 59 -5.85 13.02 1.20
CA GLY A 59 -5.24 12.18 2.23
C GLY A 59 -5.57 12.60 3.67
N LYS A 60 -5.59 13.90 4.00
CA LYS A 60 -5.99 14.40 5.33
C LYS A 60 -7.44 14.04 5.68
N ILE A 61 -8.38 14.14 4.73
CA ILE A 61 -9.80 13.79 4.96
C ILE A 61 -9.92 12.29 5.23
N VAL A 62 -9.40 11.47 4.31
CA VAL A 62 -9.49 10.01 4.41
C VAL A 62 -8.82 9.54 5.70
N TYR A 63 -7.62 10.05 6.01
CA TYR A 63 -6.94 9.76 7.26
C TYR A 63 -7.79 10.10 8.49
N SER A 64 -8.39 11.29 8.52
CA SER A 64 -9.20 11.73 9.68
C SER A 64 -10.40 10.80 9.92
N ILE A 65 -11.08 10.38 8.84
CA ILE A 65 -12.20 9.45 8.90
C ILE A 65 -11.73 8.06 9.39
N LEU A 66 -10.67 7.52 8.80
CA LEU A 66 -10.16 6.19 9.17
C LEU A 66 -9.61 6.16 10.59
N HIS A 67 -8.86 7.18 11.01
CA HIS A 67 -8.37 7.32 12.38
C HIS A 67 -9.53 7.36 13.37
N HIS A 68 -10.59 8.12 13.07
CA HIS A 68 -11.79 8.14 13.89
C HIS A 68 -12.44 6.75 14.01
N CYS A 69 -12.52 6.00 12.89
CA CYS A 69 -13.02 4.61 12.91
C CYS A 69 -12.17 3.69 13.80
N ILE A 70 -10.83 3.80 13.75
CA ILE A 70 -9.92 3.03 14.61
C ILE A 70 -10.12 3.38 16.09
N LYS A 71 -10.33 4.66 16.39
CA LYS A 71 -10.47 5.17 17.76
C LYS A 71 -11.79 4.81 18.43
N HIS A 72 -12.89 4.86 17.69
CA HIS A 72 -14.23 4.73 18.27
C HIS A 72 -14.95 3.42 17.95
N ASP A 73 -14.56 2.73 16.87
CA ASP A 73 -15.20 1.50 16.38
C ASP A 73 -16.73 1.60 16.37
N ARG A 74 -17.25 2.70 15.81
CA ARG A 74 -18.69 3.05 15.77
C ARG A 74 -19.10 3.54 14.39
N ALA A 75 -18.45 3.04 13.35
CA ALA A 75 -18.86 3.30 11.98
C ALA A 75 -20.17 2.54 11.68
N ARG A 76 -21.07 3.17 10.91
CA ARG A 76 -22.32 2.55 10.48
C ARG A 76 -22.56 2.64 8.99
N SER A 77 -23.31 1.68 8.44
CA SER A 77 -23.85 1.76 7.08
C SER A 77 -25.03 2.75 7.02
N GLU A 78 -25.47 3.09 5.81
CA GLU A 78 -26.69 3.91 5.63
C GLU A 78 -27.95 3.26 6.20
N LYS A 79 -27.93 1.93 6.35
CA LYS A 79 -29.01 1.15 6.96
C LYS A 79 -28.90 1.07 8.49
N GLY A 80 -27.89 1.71 9.09
CA GLY A 80 -27.67 1.70 10.53
C GLY A 80 -26.91 0.47 11.06
N GLU A 81 -26.40 -0.39 10.18
CA GLU A 81 -25.64 -1.58 10.58
C GLU A 81 -24.24 -1.18 11.04
N ARG A 82 -23.71 -1.82 12.10
CA ARG A 82 -22.34 -1.58 12.56
C ARG A 82 -21.35 -2.08 11.49
N LEU A 83 -20.38 -1.24 11.14
CA LEU A 83 -19.30 -1.58 10.22
C LEU A 83 -18.02 -1.86 11.00
N SER A 84 -17.45 -3.05 10.82
CA SER A 84 -16.07 -3.32 11.26
C SER A 84 -15.08 -2.47 10.48
N PHE A 85 -13.88 -2.26 11.04
CA PHE A 85 -12.82 -1.55 10.33
C PHE A 85 -12.46 -2.22 8.99
N GLN A 86 -12.51 -3.56 8.91
CA GLN A 86 -12.37 -4.29 7.65
C GLN A 86 -13.41 -3.86 6.60
N ASN A 87 -14.68 -3.76 6.99
CA ASN A 87 -15.74 -3.34 6.08
C ASN A 87 -15.53 -1.89 5.62
N VAL A 88 -15.13 -0.99 6.52
CA VAL A 88 -14.75 0.39 6.18
C VAL A 88 -13.62 0.41 5.14
N MET A 89 -12.56 -0.37 5.35
CA MET A 89 -11.45 -0.48 4.41
C MET A 89 -11.87 -1.04 3.06
N ASN A 90 -12.77 -2.03 3.02
CA ASN A 90 -13.31 -2.57 1.79
C ASN A 90 -14.19 -1.56 1.02
N ILE A 91 -14.92 -0.70 1.71
CA ILE A 91 -15.69 0.39 1.08
C ILE A 91 -14.73 1.42 0.47
N LEU A 92 -13.66 1.79 1.18
CA LEU A 92 -12.63 2.67 0.64
C LEU A 92 -11.96 2.07 -0.60
N ASP A 93 -11.57 0.80 -0.53
CA ASP A 93 -10.95 0.05 -1.63
C ASP A 93 -11.84 0.06 -2.88
N LYS A 94 -13.14 -0.23 -2.72
CA LYS A 94 -14.15 -0.13 -3.78
C LYS A 94 -14.33 1.29 -4.31
N ALA A 95 -14.13 2.31 -3.48
CA ALA A 95 -14.19 3.71 -3.91
C ALA A 95 -12.94 4.07 -4.73
N VAL A 96 -11.74 3.61 -4.34
CA VAL A 96 -10.48 3.89 -5.03
C VAL A 96 -10.39 3.16 -6.37
N HIS A 97 -10.73 1.87 -6.43
CA HIS A 97 -10.65 1.06 -7.65
C HIS A 97 -11.50 1.59 -8.81
N GLN A 98 -12.53 2.38 -8.53
CA GLN A 98 -13.36 3.00 -9.57
C GLN A 98 -12.66 4.17 -10.27
N PHE A 99 -11.60 4.75 -9.69
CA PHE A 99 -11.03 6.01 -10.17
C PHE A 99 -9.50 6.05 -10.25
N VAL A 100 -8.75 5.12 -9.63
CA VAL A 100 -7.31 5.30 -9.42
C VAL A 100 -6.46 4.02 -9.46
N THR A 101 -5.16 4.19 -9.67
CA THR A 101 -4.13 3.14 -9.69
C THR A 101 -3.88 2.53 -8.29
N PRO A 102 -3.38 1.28 -8.19
CA PRO A 102 -3.00 0.65 -6.91
C PRO A 102 -2.05 1.49 -6.05
N GLN A 103 -1.21 2.30 -6.70
CA GLN A 103 -0.29 3.23 -6.03
C GLN A 103 -1.03 4.29 -5.20
N TYR A 104 -2.23 4.69 -5.61
CA TYR A 104 -3.04 5.66 -4.87
C TYR A 104 -3.53 5.10 -3.55
N PHE A 105 -4.08 3.87 -3.56
CA PHE A 105 -4.51 3.19 -2.35
C PHE A 105 -3.33 3.05 -1.38
N TYR A 106 -2.17 2.60 -1.87
CA TYR A 106 -0.95 2.50 -1.06
C TYR A 106 -0.57 3.83 -0.38
N LYS A 107 -0.62 4.94 -1.12
CA LYS A 107 -0.31 6.26 -0.57
C LYS A 107 -1.36 6.73 0.46
N LEU A 108 -2.63 6.35 0.34
CA LEU A 108 -3.67 6.65 1.34
C LEU A 108 -3.44 5.88 2.65
N ILE A 109 -3.18 4.58 2.57
CA ILE A 109 -2.94 3.72 3.76
C ILE A 109 -1.73 4.21 4.55
N ASN A 110 -0.72 4.67 3.82
CA ASN A 110 0.55 5.14 4.36
C ASN A 110 0.61 6.67 4.55
N PHE A 111 -0.54 7.34 4.48
CA PHE A 111 -0.62 8.78 4.73
C PHE A 111 -0.17 9.10 6.15
N ARG A 112 0.54 10.20 6.31
CA ARG A 112 1.10 10.66 7.60
C ARG A 112 0.38 11.93 8.03
N ASP A 113 -0.09 11.95 9.28
CA ASP A 113 -0.73 13.12 9.87
C ASP A 113 0.28 14.26 10.16
N GLN A 114 -0.19 15.28 10.88
CA GLN A 114 0.63 16.42 11.29
C GLN A 114 1.79 16.03 12.23
N SER A 115 1.69 14.94 12.97
CA SER A 115 2.74 14.37 13.81
C SER A 115 3.62 13.36 13.06
N GLY A 116 3.33 13.12 11.79
CA GLY A 116 4.00 12.12 10.96
C GLY A 116 3.50 10.70 11.19
N ASN A 117 2.47 10.49 12.00
CA ASN A 117 1.92 9.17 12.33
C ASN A 117 1.05 8.66 11.18
N THR A 118 1.28 7.41 10.78
CA THR A 118 0.39 6.65 9.89
C THR A 118 -0.80 6.07 10.66
N LEU A 119 -1.78 5.52 9.96
CA LEU A 119 -2.88 4.78 10.61
C LEU A 119 -2.37 3.61 11.45
N LEU A 120 -1.25 3.00 11.06
CA LEU A 120 -0.64 1.91 11.82
C LEU A 120 -0.05 2.39 13.13
N HIS A 121 0.52 3.61 13.18
CA HIS A 121 0.92 4.21 14.47
C HIS A 121 -0.29 4.41 15.37
N GLN A 122 -1.39 4.96 14.82
CA GLN A 122 -2.60 5.21 15.62
C GLN A 122 -3.22 3.91 16.12
N ALA A 123 -3.30 2.87 15.29
CA ALA A 123 -3.81 1.56 15.71
C ALA A 123 -2.98 0.96 16.85
N VAL A 124 -1.66 1.13 16.83
CA VAL A 124 -0.78 0.72 17.93
C VAL A 124 -1.00 1.56 19.19
N ILE A 125 -1.04 2.88 19.08
CA ILE A 125 -1.26 3.79 20.22
C ILE A 125 -2.60 3.50 20.92
N ILE A 126 -3.63 3.14 20.13
CA ILE A 126 -4.98 2.85 20.61
C ILE A 126 -5.10 1.38 21.10
N ASN A 127 -4.08 0.55 20.92
CA ASN A 127 -4.09 -0.89 21.17
C ASN A 127 -5.18 -1.65 20.39
N ASN A 128 -5.51 -1.18 19.19
CA ASN A 128 -6.52 -1.80 18.32
C ASN A 128 -5.87 -2.87 17.42
N THR A 129 -5.77 -4.09 17.95
CA THR A 129 -5.13 -5.23 17.27
C THR A 129 -5.85 -5.65 15.99
N ASP A 130 -7.18 -5.48 15.92
CA ASP A 130 -7.95 -5.80 14.73
C ASP A 130 -7.62 -4.81 13.61
N ALA A 131 -7.57 -3.52 13.91
CA ALA A 131 -7.14 -2.50 12.95
C ALA A 131 -5.69 -2.76 12.47
N ILE A 132 -4.78 -3.20 13.34
CA ILE A 132 -3.42 -3.60 12.94
C ILE A 132 -3.49 -4.70 11.87
N LYS A 133 -4.18 -5.81 12.15
CA LYS A 133 -4.32 -6.93 11.20
C LYS A 133 -4.90 -6.48 9.85
N VAL A 134 -5.98 -5.70 9.88
CA VAL A 134 -6.63 -5.16 8.67
C VAL A 134 -5.69 -4.25 7.87
N LEU A 135 -4.90 -3.40 8.53
CA LEU A 135 -3.94 -2.51 7.86
C LEU A 135 -2.83 -3.32 7.17
N PHE A 136 -2.35 -4.41 7.77
CA PHE A 136 -1.38 -5.31 7.14
C PHE A 136 -1.97 -6.04 5.93
N GLN A 137 -3.21 -6.51 6.00
CA GLN A 137 -3.92 -7.08 4.84
C GLN A 137 -4.07 -6.08 3.69
N LYS A 138 -4.06 -4.78 4.00
CA LYS A 138 -4.07 -3.68 3.03
C LYS A 138 -2.67 -3.13 2.71
N ASN A 139 -1.61 -3.90 2.97
CA ASN A 139 -0.21 -3.58 2.66
C ASN A 139 0.30 -2.25 3.26
N ALA A 140 -0.15 -1.92 4.48
CA ALA A 140 0.44 -0.82 5.24
C ALA A 140 1.95 -1.06 5.44
N ASN A 141 2.74 0.01 5.41
CA ASN A 141 4.18 -0.02 5.59
C ASN A 141 4.52 0.20 7.09
N PRO A 142 5.06 -0.82 7.78
CA PRO A 142 5.38 -0.73 9.20
C PRO A 142 6.72 -0.06 9.49
N LEU A 143 7.48 0.36 8.47
CA LEU A 143 8.80 0.97 8.62
C LEU A 143 8.78 2.50 8.50
N LEU A 144 7.61 3.09 8.24
CA LEU A 144 7.47 4.54 8.17
C LEU A 144 7.67 5.15 9.56
N LYS A 145 8.54 6.15 9.62
CA LYS A 145 8.83 6.86 10.87
C LYS A 145 7.93 8.07 11.02
N ASN A 146 7.48 8.37 12.24
CA ASN A 146 6.82 9.63 12.56
C ASN A 146 7.84 10.78 12.74
N LYS A 147 7.38 11.97 13.15
CA LYS A 147 8.28 13.13 13.40
C LYS A 147 9.26 12.90 14.55
N GLY A 148 8.94 12.00 15.48
CA GLY A 148 9.85 11.55 16.55
C GLY A 148 10.83 10.48 16.10
N ASN A 149 10.96 10.22 14.79
CA ASN A 149 11.80 9.17 14.22
C ASN A 149 11.44 7.75 14.71
N LYS A 150 10.20 7.54 15.16
CA LYS A 150 9.69 6.26 15.67
C LYS A 150 8.86 5.55 14.61
N ILE A 151 9.06 4.25 14.45
CA ILE A 151 8.14 3.36 13.72
C ILE A 151 7.00 2.89 14.65
N PRO A 152 5.88 2.33 14.13
CA PRO A 152 4.81 1.80 14.98
C PRO A 152 5.31 0.80 16.04
N LEU A 153 6.31 -0.02 15.71
CA LEU A 153 6.88 -1.00 16.64
C LEU A 153 7.54 -0.36 17.87
N ASP A 154 8.14 0.82 17.72
CA ASP A 154 8.76 1.56 18.83
C ASP A 154 7.72 2.08 19.84
N LEU A 155 6.47 2.25 19.40
CA LEU A 155 5.36 2.73 20.23
C LEU A 155 4.56 1.57 20.84
N ALA A 156 4.80 0.34 20.41
CA ALA A 156 4.00 -0.83 20.79
C ALA A 156 4.42 -1.40 22.15
N GLN A 157 3.43 -1.80 22.95
CA GLN A 157 3.62 -2.43 24.26
C GLN A 157 2.73 -3.67 24.40
N GLY A 158 3.05 -4.52 25.38
CA GLY A 158 2.22 -5.68 25.75
C GLY A 158 1.83 -6.59 24.58
N ASP A 159 0.56 -6.96 24.53
CA ASP A 159 0.04 -7.87 23.49
C ASP A 159 -0.05 -7.22 22.11
N THR A 160 -0.26 -5.90 22.04
CA THR A 160 -0.22 -5.15 20.78
C THR A 160 1.14 -5.28 20.09
N LYS A 161 2.24 -5.27 20.87
CA LYS A 161 3.59 -5.51 20.35
C LYS A 161 3.73 -6.92 19.76
N LYS A 162 3.18 -7.94 20.42
CA LYS A 162 3.21 -9.33 19.92
C LYS A 162 2.48 -9.47 18.58
N VAL A 163 1.24 -8.97 18.51
CA VAL A 163 0.41 -9.00 17.29
C VAL A 163 1.09 -8.24 16.16
N LEU A 164 1.66 -7.07 16.45
CA LEU A 164 2.38 -6.27 15.46
C LEU A 164 3.61 -7.01 14.91
N ILE A 165 4.42 -7.61 15.78
CA ILE A 165 5.61 -8.39 15.37
C ILE A 165 5.19 -9.58 14.50
N GLU A 166 4.14 -10.29 14.86
CA GLU A 166 3.60 -11.41 14.07
C GLU A 166 3.17 -10.94 12.68
N CYS A 167 2.37 -9.87 12.60
CA CYS A 167 1.95 -9.31 11.31
C CYS A 167 3.14 -8.82 10.46
N MET A 168 4.17 -8.23 11.08
CA MET A 168 5.40 -7.82 10.41
C MET A 168 6.15 -9.02 9.82
N LYS A 169 6.30 -10.10 10.59
CA LYS A 169 6.95 -11.35 10.13
C LYS A 169 6.18 -11.98 8.97
N ASP A 170 4.86 -12.05 9.06
CA ASP A 170 4.02 -12.59 7.99
C ASP A 170 4.13 -11.77 6.70
N GLN A 171 4.14 -10.43 6.82
CA GLN A 171 4.34 -9.54 5.68
C GLN A 171 5.73 -9.74 5.05
N ALA A 172 6.79 -9.88 5.85
CA ALA A 172 8.14 -10.14 5.35
C ALA A 172 8.23 -11.50 4.64
N LYS A 173 7.63 -12.55 5.22
CA LYS A 173 7.56 -13.89 4.61
C LYS A 173 6.81 -13.85 3.27
N SER A 174 5.63 -13.24 3.23
CA SER A 174 4.84 -13.12 1.99
C SER A 174 5.60 -12.39 0.88
N LYS A 175 6.33 -11.31 1.22
CA LYS A 175 7.19 -10.59 0.28
C LYS A 175 8.35 -11.43 -0.25
N LYS A 176 8.99 -12.24 0.60
CA LYS A 176 10.04 -13.18 0.18
C LYS A 176 9.48 -14.31 -0.69
N GLU A 177 8.30 -14.82 -0.39
CA GLU A 177 7.64 -15.86 -1.20
C GLU A 177 7.25 -15.33 -2.58
N SER A 178 6.70 -14.11 -2.66
CA SER A 178 6.43 -13.43 -3.94
C SER A 178 7.72 -13.23 -4.76
N ALA A 179 8.82 -12.85 -4.11
CA ALA A 179 10.14 -12.76 -4.73
C ALA A 179 10.61 -14.11 -5.32
N ARG A 180 10.35 -15.23 -4.63
CA ARG A 180 10.73 -16.58 -5.08
C ARG A 180 9.86 -17.10 -6.23
N CYS A 181 8.53 -16.98 -6.14
CA CYS A 181 7.61 -17.52 -7.14
C CYS A 181 7.78 -16.85 -8.52
N ASN A 182 8.02 -15.53 -8.55
CA ASN A 182 8.21 -14.82 -9.82
C ASN A 182 9.60 -15.08 -10.42
N SER A 183 10.62 -15.42 -9.60
CA SER A 183 11.93 -15.86 -10.10
C SER A 183 11.85 -17.19 -10.85
N LEU A 184 10.88 -18.06 -10.52
CA LEU A 184 10.64 -19.32 -11.23
C LEU A 184 9.92 -19.09 -12.58
N ILE A 185 9.02 -18.10 -12.65
CA ILE A 185 8.32 -17.73 -13.90
C ILE A 185 9.30 -17.11 -14.92
N GLY A 186 10.31 -16.36 -14.45
CA GLY A 186 11.38 -15.79 -15.29
C GLY A 186 12.34 -16.82 -15.90
N ILE A 187 12.25 -18.10 -15.54
CA ILE A 187 13.05 -19.19 -16.13
C ILE A 187 12.32 -19.84 -17.33
N ILE A 188 11.02 -19.57 -17.53
CA ILE A 188 10.21 -20.12 -18.65
C ILE A 188 10.17 -19.24 -19.94
N PRO A 189 11.10 -18.32 -20.28
CA PRO A 189 11.15 -17.76 -21.64
C PRO A 189 11.67 -18.74 -22.71
N GLY A 190 12.22 -19.90 -22.32
CA GLY A 190 12.92 -20.81 -23.25
C GLY A 190 12.04 -21.77 -24.05
N VAL A 191 10.72 -21.85 -23.80
CA VAL A 191 9.88 -22.93 -24.39
C VAL A 191 8.79 -22.43 -25.35
N PHE A 192 8.52 -21.12 -25.42
CA PHE A 192 7.40 -20.59 -26.23
C PHE A 192 7.79 -19.96 -27.58
N LEU A 193 8.99 -20.22 -28.11
CA LEU A 193 9.40 -19.79 -29.46
C LEU A 193 9.14 -20.84 -30.56
N GLY A 194 8.11 -21.67 -30.38
CA GLY A 194 7.63 -22.56 -31.43
C GLY A 194 6.12 -22.65 -31.37
N ILE A 195 5.47 -22.50 -32.52
CA ILE A 195 4.03 -22.67 -32.77
C ILE A 195 3.24 -21.36 -32.65
N GLY A 196 3.10 -20.64 -33.78
CA GLY A 196 2.06 -19.63 -33.89
C GLY A 196 2.10 -18.62 -35.03
N LEU A 197 2.38 -19.00 -36.29
CA LEU A 197 1.88 -18.23 -37.44
C LEU A 197 1.34 -19.17 -38.53
N GLY A 198 0.09 -19.57 -38.37
CA GLY A 198 -0.75 -19.96 -39.50
C GLY A 198 -1.46 -18.71 -40.03
N VAL A 199 -0.94 -18.13 -41.11
CA VAL A 199 -1.73 -17.33 -42.07
C VAL A 199 -1.24 -17.68 -43.45
N GLY A 200 -2.05 -18.45 -44.18
CA GLY A 200 -1.83 -18.74 -45.59
C GLY A 200 -2.09 -17.49 -46.42
N SER A 201 -1.02 -16.84 -46.86
CA SER A 201 -1.02 -16.01 -48.07
C SER A 201 0.43 -15.80 -48.50
N ALA A 202 0.76 -16.24 -49.71
CA ALA A 202 2.09 -16.21 -50.29
C ALA A 202 2.52 -14.76 -50.61
N LEU A 203 3.09 -14.10 -49.62
CA LEU A 203 3.96 -12.94 -49.76
C LEU A 203 5.09 -13.18 -48.77
N VAL A 204 6.24 -13.64 -49.24
CA VAL A 204 7.43 -13.83 -48.40
C VAL A 204 7.75 -12.46 -47.80
N PRO A 205 7.54 -12.23 -46.49
CA PRO A 205 7.91 -10.95 -45.92
C PRO A 205 9.43 -10.82 -46.07
N SER A 206 9.89 -9.68 -46.60
CA SER A 206 11.31 -9.36 -46.71
C SER A 206 12.02 -9.72 -45.39
N MET A 207 13.19 -10.35 -45.47
CA MET A 207 14.00 -10.77 -44.31
C MET A 207 14.14 -9.67 -43.25
N THR A 208 14.11 -8.40 -43.68
CA THR A 208 14.15 -7.22 -42.82
C THR A 208 12.94 -7.11 -41.87
N ILE A 209 11.73 -7.46 -42.32
CA ILE A 209 10.50 -7.38 -41.51
C ILE A 209 10.53 -8.45 -40.41
N ILE A 210 10.98 -9.67 -40.74
CA ILE A 210 11.12 -10.77 -39.79
C ILE A 210 12.17 -10.43 -38.71
N LEU A 211 13.30 -9.84 -39.12
CA LEU A 211 14.35 -9.47 -38.18
C LEU A 211 13.90 -8.33 -37.23
N CYS A 212 13.15 -7.35 -37.76
CA CYS A 212 12.57 -6.28 -36.95
C CYS A 212 11.52 -6.78 -35.94
N THR A 213 10.65 -7.73 -36.31
CA THR A 213 9.64 -8.29 -35.38
C THR A 213 10.28 -9.16 -34.29
N LEU A 214 11.34 -9.90 -34.61
CA LEU A 214 12.12 -10.67 -33.63
C LEU A 214 12.89 -9.75 -32.66
N ALA A 215 13.48 -8.66 -33.16
CA ALA A 215 14.20 -7.70 -32.31
C ALA A 215 13.26 -6.96 -31.35
N VAL A 216 12.08 -6.54 -31.81
CA VAL A 216 11.08 -5.86 -30.97
C VAL A 216 10.52 -6.80 -29.90
N SER A 217 10.24 -8.06 -30.23
CA SER A 217 9.74 -9.03 -29.25
C SER A 217 10.77 -9.38 -28.19
N ALA A 218 12.05 -9.54 -28.55
CA ALA A 218 13.16 -9.73 -27.60
C ALA A 218 13.36 -8.52 -26.66
N LEU A 219 13.24 -7.29 -27.17
CA LEU A 219 13.34 -6.07 -26.38
C LEU A 219 12.20 -5.96 -25.34
N VAL A 220 10.96 -6.24 -25.75
CA VAL A 220 9.79 -6.22 -24.86
C VAL A 220 9.92 -7.28 -23.77
N ALA A 221 10.36 -8.49 -24.11
CA ALA A 221 10.62 -9.55 -23.13
C ALA A 221 11.74 -9.17 -22.14
N GLY A 222 12.83 -8.58 -22.62
CA GLY A 222 13.94 -8.12 -21.78
C GLY A 222 13.52 -7.04 -20.78
N ILE A 223 12.72 -6.05 -21.21
CA ILE A 223 12.17 -5.01 -20.32
C ILE A 223 11.24 -5.65 -19.28
N ALA A 224 10.35 -6.56 -19.68
CA ALA A 224 9.43 -7.23 -18.76
C ALA A 224 10.18 -8.02 -17.67
N VAL A 225 11.23 -8.76 -18.04
CA VAL A 225 12.08 -9.51 -17.11
C VAL A 225 12.86 -8.57 -16.19
N GLY A 226 13.47 -7.51 -16.73
CA GLY A 226 14.21 -6.53 -15.94
C GLY A 226 13.32 -5.80 -14.91
N VAL A 227 12.12 -5.40 -15.32
CA VAL A 227 11.11 -4.78 -14.44
C VAL A 227 10.66 -5.77 -13.36
N ALA A 228 10.42 -7.03 -13.70
CA ALA A 228 10.07 -8.06 -12.73
C ALA A 228 11.18 -8.22 -11.67
N ILE A 229 12.42 -8.49 -12.08
CA ILE A 229 13.58 -8.65 -11.18
C ILE A 229 13.75 -7.44 -10.25
N TYR A 230 13.57 -6.23 -10.78
CA TYR A 230 13.64 -5.00 -9.98
C TYR A 230 12.58 -4.97 -8.85
N PHE A 231 11.33 -5.31 -9.16
CA PHE A 231 10.28 -5.38 -8.14
C PHE A 231 10.55 -6.48 -7.10
N LEU A 232 11.05 -7.65 -7.51
CA LEU A 232 11.45 -8.72 -6.58
C LEU A 232 12.57 -8.25 -5.64
N SER A 233 13.54 -7.49 -6.16
CA SER A 233 14.60 -6.89 -5.36
C SER A 233 14.05 -5.91 -4.32
N GLN A 234 13.05 -5.10 -4.66
CA GLN A 234 12.42 -4.20 -3.72
C GLN A 234 11.66 -4.94 -2.61
N ASP A 235 10.83 -5.92 -2.96
CA ASP A 235 10.08 -6.71 -1.98
C ASP A 235 11.01 -7.47 -1.03
N TYR A 236 12.12 -8.01 -1.56
CA TYR A 236 13.16 -8.65 -0.76
C TYR A 236 13.84 -7.67 0.19
N LYS A 237 14.27 -6.50 -0.30
CA LYS A 237 14.88 -5.44 0.55
C LYS A 237 13.93 -4.98 1.65
N GLN A 238 12.65 -4.80 1.33
CA GLN A 238 11.64 -4.41 2.30
C GLN A 238 11.44 -5.52 3.35
N ALA A 239 11.35 -6.79 2.95
CA ALA A 239 11.24 -7.91 3.88
C ALA A 239 12.42 -7.97 4.84
N LYS A 240 13.63 -7.81 4.33
CA LYS A 240 14.85 -7.77 5.15
C LYS A 240 14.84 -6.61 6.15
N SER A 241 14.44 -5.42 5.69
CA SER A 241 14.31 -4.24 6.57
C SER A 241 13.27 -4.45 7.68
N ILE A 242 12.18 -5.19 7.39
CA ILE A 242 11.19 -5.58 8.39
C ILE A 242 11.78 -6.54 9.42
N GLU A 243 12.54 -7.54 8.98
CA GLU A 243 13.19 -8.50 9.87
C GLU A 243 14.23 -7.85 10.78
N GLU A 244 15.05 -6.94 10.24
CA GLU A 244 16.01 -6.14 11.01
C GLU A 244 15.30 -5.28 12.07
N ALA A 245 14.17 -4.66 11.71
CA ALA A 245 13.39 -3.87 12.66
C ALA A 245 12.77 -4.72 13.78
N VAL A 246 12.34 -5.95 13.47
CA VAL A 246 11.78 -6.89 14.44
C VAL A 246 12.86 -7.51 15.33
N ASN A 247 14.03 -7.80 14.75
CA ASN A 247 15.16 -8.41 15.45
C ASN A 247 16.47 -7.68 15.08
N PRO A 248 16.84 -6.63 15.84
CA PRO A 248 18.06 -5.86 15.57
C PRO A 248 19.34 -6.71 15.58
N GLN A 249 19.36 -7.83 16.32
CA GLN A 249 20.48 -8.78 16.38
C GLN A 249 20.65 -9.61 15.09
N LEU A 250 19.71 -9.56 14.14
CA LEU A 250 19.86 -10.21 12.84
C LEU A 250 20.89 -9.49 11.95
N SER A 251 21.09 -8.18 12.17
CA SER A 251 22.04 -7.36 11.42
C SER A 251 23.52 -7.67 11.71
N SER A 252 23.84 -8.11 12.93
CA SER A 252 25.22 -8.47 13.33
C SER A 252 25.68 -9.80 12.72
N VAL A 253 24.77 -10.78 12.58
CA VAL A 253 25.07 -12.12 12.04
C VAL A 253 25.39 -12.08 10.52
N GLU A 254 24.80 -11.15 9.76
CA GLU A 254 25.13 -11.02 8.34
C GLU A 254 26.49 -10.36 8.09
N HIS A 255 26.89 -9.40 8.94
CA HIS A 255 28.23 -8.81 8.88
C HIS A 255 29.32 -9.84 9.21
N GLU A 256 29.04 -10.78 10.11
CA GLU A 256 29.93 -11.89 10.45
C GLU A 256 30.05 -12.90 9.28
N LYS A 257 28.92 -13.29 8.66
CA LYS A 257 28.93 -14.19 7.47
C LYS A 257 29.57 -13.57 6.23
N THR A 258 29.51 -12.26 6.04
CA THR A 258 30.20 -11.60 4.91
C THR A 258 31.71 -11.43 5.14
N ALA A 259 32.16 -11.37 6.40
CA ALA A 259 33.58 -11.40 6.74
C ALA A 259 34.17 -12.80 6.52
N ASP A 260 33.47 -13.86 6.94
CA ASP A 260 33.93 -15.25 6.75
C ASP A 260 33.98 -15.66 5.27
N ASN A 261 33.00 -15.24 4.46
CA ASN A 261 32.98 -15.55 3.03
C ASN A 261 34.07 -14.80 2.23
N LYS A 262 34.61 -13.69 2.74
CA LYS A 262 35.79 -13.02 2.15
C LYS A 262 37.10 -13.67 2.56
N ALA A 263 37.16 -14.34 3.70
CA ALA A 263 38.36 -15.02 4.19
C ALA A 263 38.62 -16.37 3.49
N VAL A 264 37.61 -16.98 2.86
CA VAL A 264 37.73 -18.25 2.12
C VAL A 264 38.15 -18.07 0.64
N LEU A 265 38.22 -16.82 0.16
CA LEU A 265 38.62 -16.48 -1.22
C LEU A 265 39.92 -15.66 -1.28
N GLY A 266 40.71 -15.64 -0.20
CA GLY A 266 42.03 -15.01 -0.13
C GLY A 266 43.16 -16.00 -0.35
#